data_AF-A0A2X2JZ26-F1
#
_entry.id   AF-A0A2X2JZ26-F1
#
_cell.length_a   1.000
_cell.length_b   1.000
_cell.length_c   1.000
_cell.angle_alpha   90.00
_cell.angle_beta   90.00
_cell.angle_gamma   90.00
#
_symmetry.space_group_name_H-M   'P 1'
#
loop_
_entity.id
_entity.type
_entity.pdbx_description
1 polymer ?
#
loop_
_entity_poly.entity_id
_entity_poly.type
_entity_poly.pdbx_seq_one_letter_code
_entity_poly.pdbx_strand_id
1 'polypeptide(L)' 'MRLAEIFSERLSDIGHQVVLMSMDEYDTTNIAQLEDLFIITSTHGEGEPPDNAWISLNF' A
#
# COMPACT_ATOMS: atom_id res chain seq x y z
N MET A 1 -4.73 4.32 7.82
CA MET A 1 -5.44 3.04 7.62
C MET A 1 -6.85 3.20 7.06
N ARG A 2 -7.72 4.08 7.61
CA ARG A 2 -9.14 4.20 7.20
C ARG A 2 -9.43 4.19 5.69
N LEU A 3 -8.66 4.90 4.86
CA LEU A 3 -8.90 4.92 3.41
C LEU A 3 -8.59 3.56 2.76
N ALA A 4 -7.51 2.90 3.19
CA ALA A 4 -7.11 1.61 2.67
C ALA A 4 -8.10 0.49 3.07
N GLU A 5 -8.67 0.57 4.28
CA GLU A 5 -9.75 -0.32 4.73
C GLU A 5 -11.00 -0.19 3.84
N ILE A 6 -11.43 1.05 3.54
CA ILE A 6 -12.57 1.31 2.65
C ILE A 6 -12.34 0.72 1.26
N PHE A 7 -11.14 0.87 0.71
CA PHE A 7 -10.82 0.31 -0.60
C PHE A 7 -10.71 -1.22 -0.56
N SER A 8 -10.18 -1.78 0.53
CA SER A 8 -10.14 -3.23 0.72
C SER A 8 -11.54 -3.83 0.68
N GLU A 9 -12.48 -3.26 1.43
CA GLU A 9 -13.89 -3.70 1.41
C GLU A 9 -14.49 -3.61 0.01
N ARG A 10 -14.35 -2.47 -0.67
CA ARG A 10 -14.92 -2.27 -2.01
C ARG A 10 -14.34 -3.20 -3.06
N LEU A 11 -13.03 -3.46 -3.01
CA LEU A 11 -12.36 -4.36 -3.94
C LEU A 11 -12.77 -5.82 -3.69
N SER A 12 -12.93 -6.21 -2.43
CA SER A 12 -13.50 -7.51 -2.07
C SER A 12 -14.96 -7.66 -2.53
N ASP A 13 -15.78 -6.62 -2.40
CA ASP A 13 -17.20 -6.62 -2.80
C ASP A 13 -17.39 -6.84 -4.32
N ILE A 14 -16.43 -6.40 -5.14
CA ILE A 14 -16.46 -6.62 -6.59
C ILE A 14 -15.69 -7.88 -7.03
N GLY A 15 -15.24 -8.70 -6.09
CA GLY A 15 -14.70 -10.04 -6.35
C GLY A 15 -13.17 -10.17 -6.37
N HIS A 16 -12.41 -9.14 -5.99
CA HIS A 16 -10.95 -9.28 -5.86
C HIS A 16 -10.56 -9.97 -4.54
N GLN A 17 -9.52 -10.79 -4.60
CA GLN A 17 -8.82 -11.25 -3.40
C GLN A 17 -7.87 -10.14 -2.94
N VAL A 18 -8.17 -9.52 -1.81
CA VAL A 18 -7.39 -8.38 -1.30
C VAL A 18 -6.54 -8.80 -0.11
N VAL A 19 -5.27 -8.41 -0.13
CA VAL A 19 -4.38 -8.44 1.04
C VAL A 19 -4.03 -6.99 1.38
N LEU A 20 -4.44 -6.53 2.57
CA LEU A 20 -4.13 -5.21 3.08
C LEU A 20 -2.96 -5.31 4.06
N MET A 21 -1.87 -4.57 3.80
CA MET A 21 -0.68 -4.48 4.67
C MET A 21 -0.23 -3.03 4.81
N SER A 22 0.40 -2.69 5.94
CA SER A 22 1.14 -1.43 6.05
C SER A 22 2.43 -1.48 5.23
N MET A 23 2.91 -0.31 4.77
CA MET A 23 4.11 -0.23 3.91
C MET A 23 5.40 -0.70 4.61
N ASP A 24 5.49 -0.50 5.92
CA ASP A 24 6.61 -0.93 6.78
C ASP A 24 6.54 -2.41 7.17
N GLU A 25 5.39 -3.05 6.97
CA GLU A 25 5.19 -4.49 7.19
C GLU A 25 5.42 -5.32 5.92
N TYR A 26 5.50 -4.67 4.75
CA TYR A 26 5.64 -5.34 3.46
C TYR A 26 7.10 -5.60 3.07
N ASP A 27 7.42 -6.86 2.74
CA ASP A 27 8.71 -7.23 2.16
C ASP A 27 8.76 -6.88 0.67
N THR A 28 9.55 -5.88 0.34
CA THR A 28 9.67 -5.31 -1.01
C THR A 28 10.41 -6.21 -2.00
N THR A 29 11.11 -7.26 -1.53
CA THR A 29 11.92 -8.12 -2.41
C THR A 29 11.09 -8.93 -3.41
N ASN A 30 9.81 -9.18 -3.11
CA ASN A 30 8.92 -9.98 -3.94
C ASN A 30 7.92 -9.13 -4.74
N ILE A 31 8.11 -7.81 -4.80
CA ILE A 31 7.16 -6.89 -5.46
C ILE A 31 6.93 -7.22 -6.94
N ALA A 32 7.96 -7.71 -7.63
CA ALA A 32 7.88 -8.11 -9.03
C ALA A 32 7.01 -9.36 -9.28
N GLN A 33 6.61 -10.08 -8.24
CA GLN A 33 5.74 -11.25 -8.32
C GLN A 33 4.26 -10.89 -8.12
N LEU A 34 3.95 -9.66 -7.70
CA LEU A 34 2.58 -9.21 -7.54
C LEU A 34 1.93 -9.01 -8.92
N GLU A 35 0.75 -9.59 -9.11
CA GLU A 35 -0.09 -9.34 -10.29
C GLU A 35 -0.64 -7.92 -10.26
N ASP A 36 -1.24 -7.54 -9.13
CA ASP A 36 -1.81 -6.22 -8.89
C ASP A 36 -1.25 -5.62 -7.58
N LEU A 37 -0.79 -4.38 -7.66
CA LEU A 37 -0.30 -3.61 -6.51
C LEU A 37 -1.02 -2.26 -6.45
N PHE A 38 -1.71 -2.00 -5.34
CA PHE A 38 -2.38 -0.72 -5.09
C PHE A 38 -1.78 -0.03 -3.86
N ILE A 39 -1.12 1.10 -4.08
CA ILE A 39 -0.48 1.88 -3.02
C ILE A 39 -1.33 3.10 -2.69
N ILE A 40 -1.66 3.26 -1.41
CA ILE A 40 -2.26 4.47 -0.86
C ILE A 40 -1.23 5.09 0.08
N THR A 41 -0.68 6.23 -0.32
CA THR A 41 0.26 6.99 0.50
C THR A 41 -0.09 8.48 0.46
N SER A 42 0.20 9.17 1.56
CA SER A 42 0.15 10.64 1.62
C SER A 42 1.54 11.21 1.36
N THR A 43 1.66 12.53 1.36
CA THR A 43 2.94 13.21 1.47
C THR A 43 2.92 14.12 2.69
N HIS A 44 4.09 14.37 3.30
CA HIS A 44 4.31 15.38 4.32
C HIS A 44 5.09 16.57 3.74
N GLY A 45 4.97 17.74 4.38
CA GLY A 45 5.82 18.91 4.11
C GLY A 45 5.98 19.22 2.61
N GLU A 46 7.23 19.28 2.16
CA GLU A 46 7.65 19.58 0.78
C GLU A 46 7.57 18.38 -0.19
N GLY A 47 6.77 17.36 0.14
CA GLY A 47 6.62 16.16 -0.69
C GLY A 47 7.35 14.91 -0.16
N GLU A 48 7.85 14.96 1.08
CA GLU A 48 8.46 13.80 1.73
C GLU A 48 7.42 12.69 1.97
N PRO A 49 7.83 11.42 1.89
CA PRO A 49 6.93 10.31 2.18
C PRO A 49 6.58 10.24 3.69
N PRO A 50 5.53 9.48 4.05
CA PRO A 50 5.22 9.25 5.44
C PRO A 50 6.23 8.35 6.14
N ASP A 51 6.29 8.47 7.47
CA ASP A 51 7.25 7.76 8.32
C ASP A 51 7.26 6.25 8.08
N ASN A 52 6.11 5.67 7.74
CA ASN A 52 5.94 4.25 7.44
C ASN A 52 6.23 3.86 5.98
N ALA A 53 6.71 4.78 5.13
CA ALA A 53 6.91 4.57 3.69
C ALA A 53 8.34 4.85 3.19
N TRP A 54 9.26 5.29 4.06
CA TRP A 54 10.62 5.67 3.68
C TRP A 54 11.47 4.54 3.09
N ILE A 55 11.32 3.31 3.62
CA ILE A 55 12.04 2.14 3.12
C ILE A 55 11.43 1.64 1.81
N SER A 56 10.11 1.74 1.70
CA SER A 56 9.37 1.16 0.59
C SER A 56 9.53 2.00 -0.67
N LEU A 57 9.43 3.33 -0.62
CA LEU A 57 9.38 4.18 -1.83
C LEU A 57 10.71 4.34 -2.60
N ASN A 58 11.79 3.71 -2.15
CA ASN A 58 13.10 3.72 -2.83
C ASN A 58 13.33 2.49 -3.73
N PHE A 59 12.25 1.85 -4.19
CA PHE A 59 12.29 0.68 -5.09
C PHE A 59 13.18 0.89 -6.33
#